data_AF-A0A7X9Q129-F1
#
_entry.id   AF-A0A7X9Q129-F1
#
_cell.length_a   1.000
_cell.length_b   1.000
_cell.length_c   1.000
_cell.angle_alpha   90.00
_cell.angle_beta   90.00
_cell.angle_gamma   90.00
#
_symmetry.space_group_name_H-M   'P 1'
#
loop_
_entity.id
_entity.type
_entity.pdbx_description
1 polymer ?
#
loop_
_entity_poly.entity_id
_entity_poly.type
_entity_poly.pdbx_seq_one_letter_code
_entity_poly.pdbx_strand_id
1 'polypeptide(L)'
;MSTDLEAARKELDQEFTQFRESLGKIYEKLERVSQAGPADDISALLKDLEDTVGKVRTGGLVGSGAKGHREAREAWLKLQGK
;
A
#
# COMPACT_ATOMS: atom_id res chain seq x y z
N MET A 1 28.17 -7.28 1.74
CA MET A 1 27.70 -7.04 0.36
C MET A 1 26.70 -8.09 -0.12
N SER A 2 27.07 -9.36 -0.29
CA SER A 2 26.10 -10.40 -0.70
C SER A 2 24.94 -10.54 0.30
N THR A 3 25.27 -10.60 1.59
CA THR A 3 24.30 -10.71 2.69
C THR A 3 23.40 -9.47 2.83
N ASP A 4 23.93 -8.27 2.59
CA ASP A 4 23.17 -7.02 2.71
C ASP A 4 22.19 -6.85 1.54
N LEU A 5 22.59 -7.29 0.34
CA LEU A 5 21.74 -7.29 -0.84
C LEU A 5 20.59 -8.29 -0.71
N GLU A 6 20.86 -9.50 -0.17
CA GLU A 6 19.84 -10.50 0.13
C GLU A 6 18.86 -10.02 1.20
N ALA A 7 19.37 -9.41 2.28
CA ALA A 7 18.52 -8.84 3.33
C ALA A 7 17.62 -7.71 2.78
N ALA A 8 18.17 -6.79 2.00
CA ALA A 8 17.39 -5.72 1.37
C ALA A 8 16.36 -6.25 0.37
N ARG A 9 16.68 -7.34 -0.35
CA ARG A 9 15.73 -8.00 -1.24
C ARG A 9 14.56 -8.61 -0.46
N LYS A 10 14.86 -9.30 0.64
CA LYS A 10 13.85 -9.90 1.51
C LYS A 10 12.92 -8.84 2.10
N GLU A 11 13.47 -7.72 2.57
CA GLU A 11 12.70 -6.59 3.09
C GLU A 11 11.76 -6.03 2.01
N LEU A 12 12.29 -5.79 0.79
CA LEU A 12 11.48 -5.33 -0.34
C LEU A 12 10.33 -6.28 -0.66
N ASP A 13 10.58 -7.59 -0.67
CA ASP A 13 9.55 -8.60 -0.95
C ASP A 13 8.49 -8.65 0.18
N GLN A 14 8.90 -8.47 1.45
CA GLN A 14 7.98 -8.38 2.59
C GLN A 14 7.07 -7.15 2.50
N GLU A 15 7.67 -5.97 2.30
CA GLU A 15 6.95 -4.72 2.13
C GLU A 15 5.99 -4.75 0.94
N PHE A 16 6.42 -5.34 -0.18
CA PHE A 16 5.56 -5.51 -1.35
C PHE A 16 4.36 -6.43 -1.05
N THR A 17 4.59 -7.52 -0.32
CA THR A 17 3.51 -8.44 0.09
C THR A 17 2.49 -7.73 0.97
N GLN A 18 2.93 -6.98 1.98
CA GLN A 18 2.04 -6.19 2.84
C GLN A 18 1.24 -5.14 2.07
N PHE A 19 1.86 -4.47 1.10
CA PHE A 19 1.16 -3.56 0.19
C PHE A 19 0.08 -4.29 -0.60
N ARG A 20 0.38 -5.46 -1.17
CA ARG A 20 -0.59 -6.26 -1.93
C ARG A 20 -1.77 -6.72 -1.08
N GLU A 21 -1.53 -7.16 0.16
CA GLU A 21 -2.59 -7.52 1.10
C GLU A 21 -3.49 -6.33 1.40
N SER A 22 -2.89 -5.15 1.58
CA SER A 22 -3.63 -3.92 1.87
C SER A 22 -4.43 -3.40 0.67
N LEU A 23 -4.00 -3.70 -0.57
CA LEU A 23 -4.69 -3.34 -1.80
C LEU A 23 -6.10 -3.94 -1.89
N GLY A 24 -6.32 -5.12 -1.28
CA GLY A 24 -7.65 -5.75 -1.18
C GLY A 24 -8.69 -4.84 -0.53
N LYS A 25 -8.29 -4.03 0.46
CA LYS A 25 -9.19 -3.08 1.13
C LYS A 25 -9.63 -1.96 0.21
N ILE A 26 -8.77 -1.51 -0.70
CA ILE A 26 -9.14 -0.49 -1.71
C ILE A 26 -10.20 -1.06 -2.65
N TYR A 27 -10.03 -2.31 -3.11
CA TYR A 27 -11.02 -2.94 -3.99
C TYR A 27 -12.38 -3.07 -3.33
N GLU A 28 -12.43 -3.47 -2.05
CA GLU A 28 -13.68 -3.56 -1.30
C GLU A 28 -14.40 -2.19 -1.23
N LYS A 29 -13.68 -1.11 -0.92
CA LYS A 29 -14.27 0.23 -0.84
C LYS A 29 -14.70 0.75 -2.21
N LEU A 30 -13.90 0.49 -3.23
CA LEU A 30 -14.22 0.87 -4.61
C LEU A 30 -15.49 0.16 -5.10
N GLU A 31 -15.65 -1.12 -4.76
CA GLU A 31 -16.86 -1.88 -5.08
C GLU A 31 -18.11 -1.29 -4.42
N ARG A 32 -18.03 -0.84 -3.16
CA ARG A 32 -19.16 -0.16 -2.51
C ARG A 32 -19.55 1.14 -3.23
N VAL A 33 -18.57 1.93 -3.67
CA VAL A 33 -18.82 3.14 -4.47
C VAL A 33 -19.45 2.77 -5.82
N SER A 34 -18.98 1.70 -6.48
CA SER A 34 -19.49 1.32 -7.80
C SER A 34 -20.91 0.73 -7.77
N GLN A 35 -21.33 0.18 -6.64
CA GLN A 35 -22.67 -0.35 -6.41
C GLN A 35 -23.67 0.69 -5.87
N ALA A 36 -23.23 1.93 -5.59
CA ALA A 36 -24.07 2.96 -5.00
C ALA A 36 -25.25 3.35 -5.90
N GLY A 37 -26.44 3.41 -5.31
CA GLY A 37 -27.66 3.88 -5.93
C GLY A 37 -27.94 5.37 -5.67
N PRO A 38 -28.98 5.93 -6.30
CA PRO A 38 -29.29 7.36 -6.22
C PRO A 38 -29.72 7.85 -4.84
N ALA A 39 -30.04 6.94 -3.90
CA ALA A 39 -30.42 7.29 -2.53
C ALA A 39 -29.27 7.16 -1.52
N ASP A 40 -28.12 6.62 -1.94
CA ASP A 40 -26.97 6.42 -1.06
C ASP A 40 -26.17 7.72 -0.88
N ASP A 41 -25.50 7.84 0.26
CA ASP A 41 -24.56 8.93 0.51
C ASP A 41 -23.23 8.68 -0.21
N ILE A 42 -23.20 9.01 -1.49
CA ILE A 42 -22.02 8.86 -2.36
C ILE A 42 -20.82 9.66 -1.83
N SER A 43 -21.05 10.81 -1.19
CA SER A 43 -19.98 11.63 -0.63
C SER A 43 -19.27 10.90 0.51
N ALA A 44 -20.03 10.28 1.42
CA ALA A 44 -19.47 9.47 2.49
C ALA A 44 -18.72 8.23 1.97
N LEU A 45 -19.28 7.55 0.96
CA LEU A 45 -18.62 6.37 0.35
C LEU A 45 -17.29 6.74 -0.31
N LEU A 46 -17.24 7.84 -1.06
CA LEU A 46 -16.00 8.33 -1.67
C LEU A 46 -14.97 8.73 -0.61
N LYS A 47 -15.40 9.36 0.49
CA LYS A 47 -14.50 9.71 1.59
C LYS A 47 -13.89 8.49 2.25
N ASP A 48 -14.67 7.43 2.49
CA ASP A 48 -14.16 6.18 3.07
C ASP A 48 -13.16 5.48 2.13
N LEU A 49 -13.39 5.54 0.81
CA LEU A 49 -12.43 5.09 -0.20
C LEU A 49 -11.14 5.94 -0.14
N GLU A 50 -11.25 7.26 -0.13
CA GLU A 50 -10.10 8.18 -0.04
C GLU A 50 -9.25 7.92 1.21
N ASP A 51 -9.89 7.82 2.38
CA ASP A 51 -9.23 7.52 3.64
C ASP A 51 -8.51 6.17 3.60
N THR A 52 -9.13 5.17 2.96
CA THR A 52 -8.55 3.84 2.79
C THR A 52 -7.32 3.88 1.89
N VAL A 53 -7.40 4.56 0.74
CA VAL A 53 -6.24 4.79 -0.15
C VAL A 53 -5.12 5.52 0.60
N GLY A 54 -5.47 6.54 1.39
CA GLY A 54 -4.54 7.26 2.24
C GLY A 54 -3.79 6.35 3.20
N LYS A 55 -4.52 5.46 3.91
CA LYS A 55 -3.92 4.48 4.83
C LYS A 55 -3.02 3.47 4.12
N VAL A 56 -3.44 2.93 2.97
CA VAL A 56 -2.60 1.98 2.20
C VAL A 56 -1.32 2.66 1.71
N ARG A 57 -1.41 3.92 1.30
CA ARG A 57 -0.23 4.72 0.89
C ARG A 57 0.76 4.92 2.04
N THR A 58 0.27 5.30 3.22
CA THR A 58 1.12 5.69 4.35
C THR A 58 1.50 4.53 5.27
N GLY A 59 0.75 3.43 5.25
CA GLY A 59 0.84 2.36 6.24
C GLY A 59 -0.03 2.57 7.50
N GLY A 60 -0.73 3.71 7.59
CA GLY A 60 -1.55 4.05 8.76
C GLY A 60 -0.70 4.35 10.01
N LEU A 61 -1.23 4.01 11.20
CA LEU A 61 -0.60 4.28 12.49
C LEU A 61 0.51 3.28 12.87
N VAL A 62 0.51 2.08 12.29
CA VAL A 62 1.32 0.93 12.78
C VAL A 62 2.07 0.21 11.66
N GLY A 63 1.80 0.53 10.39
CA GLY A 63 2.39 -0.16 9.24
C GLY A 63 3.25 0.74 8.35
N SER A 64 3.86 0.13 7.35
CA SER A 64 4.80 0.75 6.42
C SER A 64 4.15 1.09 5.05
N GLY A 65 3.14 0.33 4.62
CA GLY A 65 2.31 0.64 3.44
C GLY A 65 3.13 0.83 2.15
N ALA A 66 2.57 1.54 1.17
CA ALA A 66 3.30 1.81 -0.08
C ALA A 66 4.56 2.67 0.13
N LYS A 67 4.59 3.48 1.21
CA LYS A 67 5.75 4.27 1.60
C LYS A 67 6.93 3.38 2.02
N GLY A 68 6.71 2.38 2.84
CA GLY A 68 7.73 1.43 3.27
C GLY A 68 8.28 0.62 2.10
N HIS A 69 7.40 0.16 1.22
CA HIS A 69 7.82 -0.44 -0.04
C HIS A 69 8.72 0.49 -0.87
N ARG A 70 8.40 1.79 -0.96
CA ARG A 70 9.26 2.77 -1.64
C ARG A 70 10.64 2.83 -0.99
N GLU A 71 10.71 2.93 0.33
CA GLU A 71 11.96 3.01 1.08
C GLU A 71 12.81 1.73 0.94
N ALA A 72 12.19 0.55 1.06
CA ALA A 72 12.85 -0.73 0.83
C ALA A 72 13.36 -0.88 -0.61
N ARG A 73 12.58 -0.40 -1.60
CA ARG A 73 12.98 -0.39 -3.00
C ARG A 73 14.19 0.50 -3.25
N GLU A 74 14.20 1.71 -2.67
CA GLU A 74 15.34 2.65 -2.77
C GLU A 74 16.60 2.05 -2.13
N ALA A 75 16.49 1.42 -0.96
CA ALA A 75 17.60 0.75 -0.29
C ALA A 75 18.20 -0.39 -1.14
N TRP A 76 17.34 -1.24 -1.71
CA TRP A 76 17.76 -2.33 -2.59
C TRP A 76 18.43 -1.83 -3.88
N LEU A 77 17.86 -0.81 -4.53
CA LEU A 77 18.45 -0.21 -5.75
C LEU A 77 19.83 0.39 -5.49
N LYS A 78 20.00 1.10 -4.36
CA LYS A 78 21.29 1.66 -3.96
C LYS A 78 22.36 0.59 -3.81
N LEU A 79 22.02 -0.58 -3.26
CA LEU A 79 22.94 -1.72 -3.15
C LEU A 79 23.26 -2.38 -4.51
N GLN A 80 22.40 -2.20 -5.51
CA GLN A 80 22.68 -2.60 -6.90
C GLN A 80 23.48 -1.57 -7.69
N GLY A 81 23.81 -0.41 -7.11
CA GLY A 81 24.45 0.69 -7.83
C GLY A 81 23.52 1.39 -8.82
N LYS A 82 22.21 1.36 -8.58
CA LYS A 82 21.17 2.02 -9.39
C LYS A 82 20.55 3.20 -8.66
#